data_AF-A0A3M1L8T0-F1
#
_entry.id   AF-A0A3M1L8T0-F1
#
_cell.length_a   1.000
_cell.length_b   1.000
_cell.length_c   1.000
_cell.angle_alpha   90.00
_cell.angle_beta   90.00
_cell.angle_gamma   90.00
#
_symmetry.space_group_name_H-M   'P 1'
#
loop_
_entity.id
_entity.type
_entity.pdbx_description
1 polymer ?
#
loop_
_entity_poly.entity_id
_entity_poly.type
_entity_poly.pdbx_seq_one_letter_code
_entity_poly.pdbx_strand_id
1 'polypeptide(L)'
;LPALLNRLLGRVARLQRWLVARLYGRVEADTFPVVYRANTPPTLRRLMQRAGLRCETLTFIGDPTYFAFNEPLYRLSCWLEARTPRTMKVHLVGVGQKPRQAPDPPPQS
;
A
#
# COMPACT_ATOMS: atom_id res chain seq x y z
N LEU A 1 -11.23 -24.68 -23.11
CA LEU A 1 -10.67 -24.20 -21.82
C LEU A 1 -10.28 -22.71 -21.82
N PRO A 2 -9.40 -22.20 -22.71
CA PRO A 2 -8.94 -20.80 -22.64
C PRO A 2 -10.05 -19.75 -22.92
N ALA A 3 -10.98 -20.04 -23.84
CA ALA A 3 -12.10 -19.15 -24.14
C ALA A 3 -13.11 -19.01 -22.98
N LEU A 4 -13.28 -20.06 -22.17
CA LEU A 4 -14.16 -20.05 -20.99
C LEU A 4 -13.52 -19.21 -19.87
N LEU A 5 -12.21 -19.37 -19.68
CA LEU A 5 -11.42 -18.60 -18.73
C LEU A 5 -11.44 -17.10 -19.08
N ASN A 6 -11.27 -16.75 -20.37
CA ASN A 6 -11.31 -15.35 -20.81
C ASN A 6 -12.71 -14.73 -20.62
N ARG A 7 -13.77 -15.51 -20.85
CA ARG A 7 -15.16 -15.09 -20.58
C ARG A 7 -15.43 -14.90 -19.09
N LEU A 8 -14.89 -15.76 -18.23
CA LEU A 8 -15.00 -15.62 -16.77
C LEU A 8 -14.25 -14.39 -16.26
N LEU A 9 -13.00 -14.19 -16.69
CA LEU A 9 -12.21 -13.00 -16.35
C LEU A 9 -12.91 -11.71 -16.80
N GLY A 10 -13.46 -11.69 -18.02
CA GLY A 10 -14.23 -10.54 -18.53
C GLY A 10 -15.51 -10.26 -17.72
N ARG A 11 -16.21 -11.30 -17.26
CA ARG A 11 -17.39 -11.16 -16.38
C ARG A 11 -17.00 -10.66 -14.98
N VAL A 12 -15.93 -11.21 -14.40
CA VAL A 12 -15.40 -10.77 -13.09
C VAL A 12 -14.96 -9.31 -13.16
N ALA A 13 -14.22 -8.91 -14.21
CA ALA A 13 -13.80 -7.53 -14.38
C ALA A 13 -14.98 -6.56 -14.54
N ARG A 14 -16.06 -6.99 -15.22
CA ARG A 14 -17.29 -6.19 -15.37
C ARG A 14 -18.03 -6.04 -14.03
N LEU A 15 -18.14 -7.12 -13.26
CA LEU A 15 -18.72 -7.09 -11.92
C LEU A 15 -17.90 -6.20 -10.98
N GLN A 16 -16.57 -6.31 -11.01
CA GLN A 16 -15.66 -5.45 -10.25
C GLN A 16 -15.90 -3.96 -10.58
N ARG A 17 -15.92 -3.59 -11.87
CA ARG A 17 -16.16 -2.19 -12.27
C ARG A 17 -17.51 -1.66 -11.78
N TRP A 18 -18.57 -2.46 -11.92
CA TRP A 18 -19.89 -2.09 -11.42
C TRP A 18 -19.89 -1.92 -9.89
N LEU A 19 -19.26 -2.84 -9.15
CA LEU A 19 -19.13 -2.75 -7.70
C LEU A 19 -18.35 -1.49 -7.28
N VAL A 20 -17.22 -1.21 -7.94
CA VAL A 20 -16.37 -0.05 -7.64
C VAL A 20 -17.13 1.25 -7.87
N ALA A 21 -17.81 1.39 -9.02
CA ALA A 21 -18.63 2.56 -9.32
C ALA A 21 -19.76 2.77 -8.29
N ARG A 22 -20.41 1.68 -7.88
CA ARG A 22 -21.51 1.71 -6.90
C ARG A 22 -21.03 2.03 -5.48
N LEU A 23 -19.88 1.49 -5.07
CA LEU A 23 -19.36 1.60 -3.70
C LEU A 23 -18.57 2.88 -3.46
N TYR A 24 -17.72 3.29 -4.41
CA TYR A 24 -16.86 4.46 -4.24
C TYR A 24 -17.46 5.75 -4.80
N GLY A 25 -18.56 5.68 -5.56
CA GLY A 25 -19.19 6.84 -6.21
C GLY A 25 -18.28 7.59 -7.19
N ARG A 26 -17.10 7.04 -7.49
CA ARG A 26 -16.10 7.61 -8.38
C ARG A 26 -16.36 7.13 -9.81
N VAL A 27 -16.53 8.08 -10.72
CA VAL A 27 -16.48 7.82 -12.16
C VAL A 27 -15.03 7.47 -12.52
N GLU A 28 -14.82 6.36 -13.24
CA GLU A 28 -13.50 5.87 -13.70
C GLU A 28 -12.62 6.95 -14.36
N ALA A 29 -13.24 8.02 -14.86
CA ALA A 29 -12.60 9.17 -15.50
C ALA A 29 -11.62 9.94 -14.60
N ASP A 30 -11.75 9.86 -13.26
CA ASP A 30 -10.86 10.57 -12.32
C ASP A 30 -9.66 9.73 -11.85
N THR A 31 -9.51 8.50 -12.35
CA THR A 31 -8.38 7.62 -12.02
C THR A 31 -7.36 7.57 -13.16
N PHE A 32 -6.40 8.49 -13.13
CA PHE A 32 -5.22 8.41 -13.98
C PHE A 32 -4.33 7.23 -13.55
N PRO A 33 -3.60 6.57 -14.46
CA PRO A 33 -2.62 5.55 -14.10
C PRO A 33 -1.47 6.20 -13.33
N VAL A 34 -1.54 6.17 -12.00
CA VAL A 34 -0.49 6.69 -11.12
C VAL A 34 0.60 5.63 -10.97
N VAL A 35 1.79 5.91 -11.52
CA VAL A 35 2.98 5.08 -11.33
C VAL A 35 3.74 5.56 -10.09
N TYR A 36 3.56 4.86 -8.98
CA TYR A 36 4.29 5.16 -7.74
C TYR A 36 5.73 4.66 -7.84
N ARG A 37 6.70 5.57 -7.74
CA ARG A 37 8.15 5.26 -7.80
C ARG A 37 8.73 4.79 -6.46
N ALA A 38 7.93 4.81 -5.39
CA ALA A 38 8.37 4.58 -4.01
C ALA A 38 7.36 3.72 -3.22
N ASN A 39 6.89 2.62 -3.82
CA ASN A 39 5.84 1.77 -3.26
C ASN A 39 6.30 0.35 -2.88
N THR A 40 7.60 0.05 -2.94
CA THR A 40 8.14 -1.28 -2.59
C THR A 40 9.21 -1.16 -1.51
N PRO A 41 9.30 -2.15 -0.58
CA PRO A 41 10.30 -2.11 0.48
C PRO A 41 11.75 -1.97 -0.03
N PRO A 42 12.22 -2.69 -1.07
CA PRO A 42 13.58 -2.53 -1.58
C PRO A 42 13.83 -1.12 -2.13
N THR A 43 12.84 -0.52 -2.79
CA THR A 43 12.95 0.82 -3.34
C THR A 43 12.98 1.88 -2.26
N LEU A 44 12.12 1.76 -1.24
CA LEU A 44 12.13 2.67 -0.10
C LEU A 44 13.45 2.60 0.67
N ARG A 45 13.99 1.40 0.94
CA ARG A 45 15.31 1.25 1.58
C ARG A 45 16.40 1.96 0.78
N ARG A 46 16.44 1.75 -0.54
CA ARG A 46 17.41 2.41 -1.43
C ARG A 46 17.25 3.93 -1.42
N LEU A 47 16.02 4.44 -1.43
CA LEU A 47 15.76 5.88 -1.38
C LEU A 47 16.20 6.49 -0.05
N MET A 48 15.92 5.83 1.08
CA MET A 48 16.38 6.26 2.41
C MET A 48 17.91 6.31 2.49
N GLN A 49 18.58 5.26 2.02
CA GLN A 49 20.06 5.21 1.97
C GLN A 49 20.64 6.35 1.13
N ARG A 50 20.08 6.60 -0.06
CA ARG A 50 20.51 7.71 -0.93
C ARG A 50 20.28 9.08 -0.31
N ALA A 51 19.30 9.20 0.57
CA ALA A 51 19.04 10.41 1.35
C ALA A 51 19.92 10.53 2.61
N GLY A 52 20.86 9.61 2.84
CA GLY A 52 21.70 9.60 4.04
C GLY A 52 20.97 9.16 5.31
N LEU A 53 19.82 8.49 5.19
CA LEU A 53 19.05 7.94 6.30
C LEU A 53 19.34 6.45 6.46
N ARG A 54 19.42 6.00 7.72
CA ARG A 54 19.37 4.58 8.05
C ARG A 54 17.92 4.14 8.15
N CYS A 55 17.53 3.11 7.39
CA CYS A 55 16.19 2.53 7.47
C CYS A 55 16.06 1.70 8.75
N GLU A 56 15.28 2.16 9.72
CA GLU A 56 15.05 1.45 10.99
C GLU A 56 13.96 0.41 10.84
N THR A 57 12.84 0.78 10.21
CA THR A 57 11.68 -0.12 10.12
C THR A 57 10.90 0.14 8.84
N LEU A 58 10.34 -0.93 8.26
CA LEU A 58 9.29 -0.88 7.24
C LEU A 58 8.17 -1.82 7.64
N THR A 59 6.96 -1.28 7.76
CA THR A 59 5.79 -1.99 8.26
C THR A 59 4.65 -1.91 7.27
N PHE A 60 4.04 -3.04 6.99
CA PHE A 60 2.80 -3.11 6.23
C PHE A 60 1.61 -2.96 7.17
N ILE A 61 0.72 -2.01 6.89
CA ILE A 61 -0.44 -1.68 7.72
C ILE A 61 -1.70 -1.88 6.90
N GLY A 62 -2.62 -2.70 7.43
CA GLY A 62 -3.95 -2.89 6.85
C GLY A 62 -4.88 -1.75 7.22
N ASP A 63 -5.92 -1.56 6.42
CA ASP A 63 -6.98 -0.61 6.72
C ASP A 63 -8.33 -1.25 6.35
N PRO A 64 -9.07 -1.78 7.34
CA PRO A 64 -10.38 -2.39 7.08
C PRO A 64 -11.47 -1.35 6.82
N THR A 65 -11.17 -0.05 6.93
CA THR A 65 -12.18 1.01 6.78
C THR A 65 -12.55 1.30 5.32
N TYR A 66 -11.71 0.90 4.35
CA TYR A 66 -11.96 1.07 2.91
C TYR A 66 -13.30 0.49 2.42
N PHE A 67 -13.84 -0.50 3.11
CA PHE A 67 -15.11 -1.13 2.77
C PHE A 67 -16.18 -0.95 3.86
N ALA A 68 -15.93 -0.12 4.87
CA ALA A 68 -16.78 0.07 6.05
C ALA A 68 -17.98 1.01 5.79
N PHE A 69 -18.73 0.79 4.70
CA PHE A 69 -19.92 1.59 4.38
C PHE A 69 -21.08 1.35 5.34
N ASN A 70 -21.10 0.19 5.99
CA ASN A 70 -22.04 -0.19 7.04
C ASN A 70 -21.39 -1.23 7.97
N GLU A 71 -22.02 -1.48 9.12
CA GLU A 71 -21.51 -2.37 10.16
C GLU A 71 -21.26 -3.82 9.66
N PRO A 72 -22.15 -4.47 8.88
CA PRO A 72 -21.86 -5.79 8.31
C PRO A 72 -20.61 -5.81 7.42
N LEU A 73 -20.46 -4.82 6.54
CA LEU A 73 -19.30 -4.73 5.64
C LEU A 73 -18.03 -4.41 6.41
N TYR A 74 -18.10 -3.59 7.47
CA TYR A 74 -16.95 -3.33 8.34
C TYR A 74 -16.45 -4.63 8.99
N ARG A 75 -17.34 -5.44 9.57
CA ARG A 75 -16.97 -6.74 10.18
C ARG A 75 -16.35 -7.70 9.18
N LEU A 76 -16.91 -7.78 7.97
CA LEU A 76 -16.33 -8.55 6.88
C LEU A 76 -14.93 -8.04 6.51
N SER A 77 -14.75 -6.73 6.48
CA SER A 77 -13.47 -6.09 6.16
C SER A 77 -12.40 -6.38 7.20
N CYS A 78 -12.73 -6.32 8.50
CA CYS A 78 -11.83 -6.74 9.57
C CYS A 78 -11.44 -8.23 9.43
N TRP A 79 -12.39 -9.09 9.11
CA TRP A 79 -12.14 -10.53 8.93
C TRP A 79 -11.21 -10.81 7.74
N LEU A 80 -11.41 -10.08 6.63
CA LEU A 80 -10.56 -10.14 5.43
C LEU A 80 -9.18 -9.58 5.71
N GLU A 81 -9.10 -8.44 6.42
CA GLU A 81 -7.85 -7.81 6.83
C GLU A 81 -7.02 -8.81 7.63
N ALA A 82 -7.59 -9.47 8.64
CA ALA A 82 -6.89 -10.42 9.49
C ALA A 82 -6.31 -11.64 8.72
N ARG A 83 -6.92 -12.01 7.60
CA ARG A 83 -6.48 -13.12 6.72
C ARG A 83 -5.57 -12.69 5.58
N THR A 84 -5.49 -11.39 5.30
CA THR A 84 -4.70 -10.85 4.21
C THR A 84 -3.21 -10.96 4.56
N PRO A 85 -2.37 -11.55 3.69
CA PRO A 85 -0.93 -11.59 3.89
C PRO A 85 -0.35 -10.20 4.14
N ARG A 86 0.68 -10.11 4.99
CA ARG A 86 1.30 -8.82 5.35
C ARG A 86 1.73 -8.01 4.12
N THR A 87 2.24 -8.65 3.08
CA THR A 87 2.71 -7.97 1.86
C THR A 87 1.58 -7.38 0.99
N MET A 88 0.33 -7.76 1.25
CA MET A 88 -0.85 -7.31 0.53
C MET A 88 -1.64 -6.24 1.27
N LYS A 89 -1.15 -5.79 2.43
CA LYS A 89 -1.78 -4.69 3.16
C LYS A 89 -1.63 -3.40 2.36
N VAL A 90 -2.62 -2.53 2.48
CA VAL A 90 -2.78 -1.35 1.62
C VAL A 90 -1.75 -0.25 1.89
N HIS A 91 -1.15 -0.20 3.09
CA HIS A 91 -0.15 0.79 3.44
C HIS A 91 1.21 0.16 3.71
N LEU A 92 2.27 0.89 3.33
CA LEU A 92 3.66 0.61 3.67
C LEU A 92 4.26 1.85 4.33
N VAL A 93 4.57 1.76 5.62
CA VAL A 93 5.12 2.86 6.42
C VAL A 93 6.58 2.58 6.76
N GLY A 94 7.44 3.59 6.61
CA GLY A 94 8.86 3.48 6.88
C GLY A 94 9.37 4.53 7.87
N VAL A 95 10.27 4.13 8.75
CA VAL A 95 10.96 5.03 9.69
C VAL A 95 12.45 5.07 9.32
N GLY A 96 12.96 6.26 9.04
CA GLY A 96 14.36 6.52 8.73
C GLY A 96 15.00 7.38 9.81
N GLN A 97 16.18 6.99 10.28
CA GLN A 97 16.95 7.75 11.26
C GLN A 97 18.12 8.47 10.59
N LYS A 98 18.30 9.76 10.91
CA LYS A 98 19.53 10.48 10.55
C LYS A 98 20.67 9.95 11.43
N PRO A 99 21.81 9.51 10.85
CA PRO A 99 22.98 9.15 11.63
C PRO A 99 23.37 10.30 12.55
N ARG A 100 23.60 10.00 13.83
CA ARG A 100 24.08 11.00 14.78
C ARG A 100 25.49 11.40 14.33
N GLN A 101 25.69 12.69 14.09
CA GLN A 101 27.01 13.24 13.82
C GLN A 101 27.83 13.08 15.10
N ALA A 102 29.03 12.53 15.01
CA ALA A 102 29.94 12.50 16.14
C ALA A 102 30.19 13.96 16.59
N PRO A 103 30.30 14.23 17.90
CA PRO A 103 30.74 15.54 18.34
C PRO A 103 32.11 15.85 17.72
N ASP A 104 32.34 17.13 17.37
CA ASP A 104 33.62 17.55 16.83
C ASP A 104 34.75 17.15 17.79
N PRO A 105 35.91 16.72 17.25
CA PRO A 105 37.07 16.45 18.09
C PRO A 105 37.43 17.72 18.89
N PRO A 106 37.86 17.57 20.17
CA PRO A 106 38.28 18.72 20.96
C PRO A 106 39.39 19.50 20.22
N PRO A 107 39.43 20.84 20.36
CA PRO A 107 40.48 21.65 19.74
C PRO A 107 41.85 21.15 20.21
N GLN A 108 42.78 21.01 19.26
CA GLN A 108 44.18 20.67 19.57
C GLN A 108 44.80 21.91 20.23
N SER A 109 45.20 21.75 21.51
CA SER A 109 45.90 22.76 22.32
C SER A 109 47.34 22.94 21.90
#